data_AF-A0A5P9IST5-F1
#
_entry.id   AF-A0A5P9IST5-F1
#
_cell.length_a   1.000
_cell.length_b   1.000
_cell.length_c   1.000
_cell.angle_alpha   90.00
_cell.angle_beta   90.00
_cell.angle_gamma   90.00
#
_symmetry.space_group_name_H-M   'P 1'
#
loop_
_entity.id
_entity.type
_entity.pdbx_description
1 polymer ?
#
loop_
_entity_poly.entity_id
_entity_poly.type
_entity_poly.pdbx_seq_one_letter_code
_entity_poly.pdbx_strand_id
1 'polypeptide(L)'
;MKLAITCAALSVIGAVATGAQARPAPLVSIPSHDAFFNNIKAHCGKAYQGKVTVDNAGPSSFSEAKLVMHVRRCTERELQVPFHVGDDASRTWIITKTGSGLSLKHDHRHKDGSDDVSTMYGGHTVDAGYATMQSFPADQYSKELFVQQGIPQSVGNTWQMYIYPEQFTYRLVRQGREFRVDFDLTQPITPPKAPWGYKD
;
A
#
# COMPACT_ATOMS: atom_id res chain seq x y z
N MET A 1 -42.53 41.37 67.27
CA MET A 1 -41.26 40.84 66.72
C MET A 1 -41.57 40.12 65.41
N LYS A 2 -41.35 40.77 64.25
CA LYS A 2 -41.48 40.13 62.92
C LYS A 2 -40.07 40.00 62.36
N LEU A 3 -39.62 38.76 62.16
CA LEU A 3 -38.29 38.41 61.67
C LEU A 3 -38.30 38.55 60.14
N ALA A 4 -37.50 39.47 59.59
CA ALA A 4 -37.31 39.61 58.15
C ALA A 4 -36.16 38.69 57.71
N ILE A 5 -36.46 37.70 56.87
CA ILE A 5 -35.48 36.81 56.26
C ILE A 5 -35.09 37.40 54.90
N THR A 6 -33.86 37.91 54.80
CA THR A 6 -33.25 38.37 53.56
C THR A 6 -32.65 37.17 52.81
N CYS A 7 -33.22 36.80 51.67
CA CYS A 7 -32.63 35.84 50.73
C CYS A 7 -31.47 36.50 49.98
N ALA A 8 -30.23 36.08 50.25
CA ALA A 8 -29.07 36.41 49.43
C ALA A 8 -29.07 35.54 48.17
N ALA A 9 -29.21 36.17 46.99
CA ALA A 9 -29.07 35.49 45.71
C ALA A 9 -27.59 35.22 45.42
N LEU A 10 -27.19 33.95 45.45
CA LEU A 10 -25.85 33.51 45.04
C LEU A 10 -25.82 33.43 43.50
N SER A 11 -25.16 34.39 42.86
CA SER A 11 -24.89 34.35 41.42
C SER A 11 -23.80 33.32 41.12
N VAL A 12 -24.20 32.18 40.55
CA VAL A 12 -23.27 31.14 40.07
C VAL A 12 -22.66 31.61 38.76
N ILE A 13 -21.39 32.02 38.79
CA ILE A 13 -20.60 32.31 37.60
C ILE A 13 -20.26 30.96 36.95
N GLY A 14 -21.01 30.60 35.90
CA GLY A 14 -20.70 29.43 35.08
C GLY A 14 -19.42 29.67 34.29
N ALA A 15 -18.34 29.01 34.70
CA ALA A 15 -17.10 28.98 33.92
C ALA A 15 -17.36 28.21 32.62
N VAL A 16 -17.52 28.95 31.51
CA VAL A 16 -17.55 28.36 30.17
C VAL A 16 -16.13 27.87 29.85
N ALA A 17 -15.87 26.60 30.13
CA ALA A 17 -14.67 25.94 29.68
C ALA A 17 -14.71 25.86 28.15
N THR A 18 -14.05 26.80 27.48
CA THR A 18 -13.76 26.71 26.03
C THR A 18 -12.75 25.59 25.83
N GLY A 19 -13.24 24.36 25.73
CA GLY A 19 -12.42 23.21 25.39
C GLY A 19 -11.80 23.45 24.01
N ALA A 20 -10.49 23.66 23.97
CA ALA A 20 -9.73 23.72 22.73
C ALA A 20 -9.86 22.35 22.03
N GLN A 21 -10.71 22.29 21.01
CA GLN A 21 -10.87 21.09 20.19
C GLN A 21 -9.66 21.02 19.25
N ALA A 22 -8.75 20.08 19.52
CA ALA A 22 -7.65 19.78 18.61
C ALA A 22 -8.23 19.31 17.26
N ARG A 23 -7.83 19.98 16.17
CA ARG A 23 -8.19 19.53 14.82
C ARG A 23 -7.41 18.26 14.48
N PRO A 24 -7.99 17.29 13.76
CA PRO A 24 -7.25 16.15 13.29
C PRO A 24 -6.07 16.63 12.44
N ALA A 25 -4.88 16.09 12.69
CA ALA A 25 -3.72 16.40 11.89
C ALA A 25 -4.01 16.04 10.42
N PRO A 26 -3.72 16.93 9.47
CA PRO A 26 -3.87 16.59 8.06
C PRO A 26 -2.91 15.44 7.73
N LEU A 27 -3.29 14.59 6.78
CA LEU A 27 -2.33 13.72 6.13
C LEU A 27 -1.30 14.61 5.44
N VAL A 28 -0.06 14.59 5.92
CA VAL A 28 1.05 15.26 5.27
C VAL A 28 1.74 14.28 4.32
N SER A 29 2.01 14.73 3.11
CA SER A 29 2.73 13.98 2.08
C SER A 29 3.67 14.95 1.40
N ILE A 30 4.82 14.46 0.96
CA ILE A 30 5.80 15.29 0.25
C ILE A 30 5.56 15.22 -1.27
N PRO A 31 6.03 16.21 -2.05
CA PRO A 31 5.74 16.28 -3.49
C PRO A 31 6.14 15.03 -4.29
N SER A 32 7.26 14.37 -3.95
CA SER A 32 7.72 13.17 -4.65
C SER A 32 6.82 11.96 -4.41
N HIS A 33 6.36 11.75 -3.18
CA HIS A 33 5.39 10.70 -2.83
C HIS A 33 4.04 10.93 -3.51
N ASP A 34 3.56 12.18 -3.50
CA ASP A 34 2.32 12.54 -4.18
C ASP A 34 2.41 12.36 -5.69
N ALA A 35 3.49 12.80 -6.31
CA ALA A 35 3.70 12.63 -7.75
C ALA A 35 3.77 11.14 -8.12
N PHE A 36 4.53 10.33 -7.38
CA PHE A 36 4.60 8.88 -7.61
C PHE A 36 3.25 8.19 -7.49
N PHE A 37 2.52 8.48 -6.39
CA PHE A 37 1.20 7.93 -6.17
C PHE A 37 0.23 8.34 -7.29
N ASN A 38 0.24 9.61 -7.68
CA ASN A 38 -0.64 10.12 -8.73
C ASN A 38 -0.28 9.57 -10.11
N ASN A 39 1.00 9.32 -10.39
CA ASN A 39 1.44 8.68 -11.62
C ASN A 39 0.84 7.27 -11.74
N ILE A 40 0.82 6.46 -10.67
CA ILE A 40 0.14 5.16 -10.68
C ILE A 40 -1.38 5.34 -10.78
N LYS A 41 -1.96 6.26 -10.00
CA LYS A 41 -3.40 6.57 -9.98
C LYS A 41 -3.94 6.96 -11.36
N ALA A 42 -3.14 7.60 -12.21
CA ALA A 42 -3.52 7.95 -13.58
C ALA A 42 -3.89 6.74 -14.46
N HIS A 43 -3.48 5.54 -14.04
CA HIS A 43 -3.81 4.28 -14.70
C HIS A 43 -5.03 3.57 -14.10
N CYS A 44 -5.80 4.22 -13.22
CA CYS A 44 -6.95 3.59 -12.57
C CYS A 44 -7.93 2.96 -13.58
N GLY A 45 -8.36 1.73 -13.30
CA GLY A 45 -9.20 0.89 -14.16
C GLY A 45 -8.48 0.19 -15.30
N LYS A 46 -7.19 0.47 -15.54
CA LYS A 46 -6.41 -0.15 -16.63
C LYS A 46 -5.62 -1.36 -16.13
N ALA A 47 -5.50 -2.35 -17.00
CA ALA A 47 -4.66 -3.52 -16.79
C ALA A 47 -3.60 -3.63 -17.88
N TYR A 48 -2.47 -4.24 -17.54
CA TYR A 48 -1.29 -4.31 -18.40
C TYR A 48 -0.62 -5.67 -18.29
N GLN A 49 -0.16 -6.18 -19.42
CA GLN A 49 0.63 -7.41 -19.45
C GLN A 49 2.07 -7.12 -19.05
N GLY A 50 2.63 -8.03 -18.25
CA GLY A 50 4.01 -7.97 -17.80
C GLY A 50 4.87 -9.15 -18.27
N LYS A 51 6.17 -9.01 -18.04
CA LYS A 51 7.17 -10.06 -18.25
C LYS A 51 8.23 -9.99 -17.16
N VAL A 52 8.76 -11.14 -16.75
CA VAL A 52 9.95 -11.20 -15.90
C VAL A 52 11.14 -10.69 -16.71
N THR A 53 11.85 -9.68 -16.22
CA THR A 53 13.06 -9.13 -16.87
C THR A 53 14.33 -9.42 -16.10
N VAL A 54 14.24 -9.74 -14.81
CA VAL A 54 15.35 -10.24 -14.00
C VAL A 54 14.84 -11.33 -13.06
N ASP A 55 15.48 -12.50 -13.08
CA ASP A 55 15.32 -13.53 -12.04
C ASP A 55 16.66 -14.26 -11.80
N ASN A 56 17.45 -13.74 -10.87
CA ASN A 56 18.81 -14.26 -10.63
C ASN A 56 18.86 -15.53 -9.77
N ALA A 57 17.70 -16.09 -9.39
CA ALA A 57 17.57 -17.33 -8.62
C ALA A 57 17.08 -18.52 -9.49
N GLY A 58 17.02 -18.34 -10.81
CA GLY A 58 16.47 -19.30 -11.75
C GLY A 58 15.04 -18.97 -12.17
N PRO A 59 14.50 -19.62 -13.22
CA PRO A 59 13.12 -19.41 -13.65
C PRO A 59 12.14 -19.79 -12.53
N SER A 60 11.17 -18.92 -12.29
CA SER A 60 10.10 -19.12 -11.32
C SER A 60 8.77 -19.38 -12.02
N SER A 61 7.72 -19.73 -11.27
CA SER A 61 6.36 -19.84 -11.80
C SER A 61 5.87 -18.57 -12.51
N PHE A 62 6.50 -17.42 -12.23
CA PHE A 62 6.22 -16.15 -12.90
C PHE A 62 6.74 -16.11 -14.34
N SER A 63 7.86 -16.78 -14.63
CA SER A 63 8.52 -16.71 -15.94
C SER A 63 7.73 -17.43 -17.04
N GLU A 64 6.91 -18.41 -16.66
CA GLU A 64 6.11 -19.22 -17.59
C GLU A 64 4.63 -18.78 -17.65
N ALA A 65 4.23 -17.89 -16.73
CA ALA A 65 2.85 -17.47 -16.58
C ALA A 65 2.56 -16.17 -17.35
N LYS A 66 1.29 -16.01 -17.76
CA LYS A 66 0.78 -14.70 -18.17
C LYS A 66 0.70 -13.79 -16.95
N LEU A 67 1.53 -12.75 -16.91
CA LEU A 67 1.58 -11.78 -15.83
C LEU A 67 0.68 -10.58 -16.16
N VAL A 68 -0.23 -10.22 -15.25
CA VAL A 68 -1.12 -9.07 -15.45
C VAL A 68 -1.21 -8.24 -14.18
N MET A 69 -0.84 -6.96 -14.26
CA MET A 69 -1.19 -5.97 -13.25
C MET A 69 -2.50 -5.29 -13.62
N HIS A 70 -3.32 -4.94 -12.63
CA HIS A 70 -4.53 -4.15 -12.83
C HIS A 70 -4.56 -3.05 -11.77
N VAL A 71 -4.59 -1.77 -12.15
CA VAL A 71 -4.75 -0.67 -11.18
C VAL A 71 -6.23 -0.52 -10.87
N ARG A 72 -6.75 -1.35 -9.96
CA ARG A 72 -8.19 -1.66 -9.86
C ARG A 72 -9.00 -0.63 -9.08
N ARG A 73 -8.58 -0.28 -7.87
CA ARG A 73 -9.28 0.70 -7.01
C ARG A 73 -8.32 1.80 -6.60
N CYS A 74 -8.77 3.04 -6.74
CA CYS A 74 -7.97 4.21 -6.41
C CYS A 74 -8.80 5.20 -5.63
N THR A 75 -8.30 5.59 -4.46
CA THR A 75 -8.84 6.68 -3.66
C THR A 75 -7.81 7.80 -3.55
N GLU A 76 -8.07 8.81 -2.74
CA GLU A 76 -7.06 9.80 -2.39
C GLU A 76 -5.94 9.24 -1.51
N ARG A 77 -6.19 8.12 -0.82
CA ARG A 77 -5.28 7.58 0.20
C ARG A 77 -4.71 6.21 -0.13
N GLU A 78 -5.35 5.44 -0.99
CA GLU A 78 -5.00 4.05 -1.25
C GLU A 78 -5.18 3.68 -2.72
N LEU A 79 -4.21 2.93 -3.24
CA LEU A 79 -4.27 2.22 -4.52
C LEU A 79 -4.25 0.72 -4.26
N GLN A 80 -5.14 -0.01 -4.91
CA GLN A 80 -5.17 -1.47 -4.91
C GLN A 80 -4.84 -1.97 -6.32
N VAL A 81 -3.72 -2.67 -6.45
CA VAL A 81 -3.18 -3.14 -7.72
C VAL A 81 -3.07 -4.66 -7.70
N PRO A 82 -4.14 -5.40 -8.10
CA PRO A 82 -4.07 -6.84 -8.25
C PRO A 82 -3.00 -7.28 -9.24
N PHE A 83 -2.29 -8.36 -8.89
CA PHE A 83 -1.26 -8.97 -9.71
C PHE A 83 -1.57 -10.45 -9.96
N HIS A 84 -2.00 -10.75 -11.18
CA HIS A 84 -2.37 -12.10 -11.61
C HIS A 84 -1.17 -12.80 -12.25
N VAL A 85 -1.01 -14.08 -11.90
CA VAL A 85 0.06 -14.95 -12.39
C VAL A 85 -0.59 -16.19 -12.99
N GLY A 86 -0.90 -16.14 -14.29
CA GLY A 86 -1.79 -17.12 -14.90
C GLY A 86 -3.17 -17.09 -14.25
N ASP A 87 -3.64 -18.23 -13.75
CA ASP A 87 -4.92 -18.36 -13.04
C ASP A 87 -4.83 -18.01 -11.55
N ASP A 88 -3.63 -17.74 -11.04
CA ASP A 88 -3.41 -17.35 -9.65
C ASP A 88 -3.71 -15.85 -9.46
N ALA A 89 -4.84 -15.58 -8.80
CA ALA A 89 -5.34 -14.23 -8.50
C ALA A 89 -5.23 -13.90 -7.00
N SER A 90 -4.27 -14.50 -6.30
CA SER A 90 -4.09 -14.35 -4.85
C SER A 90 -3.54 -13.01 -4.40
N ARG A 91 -2.82 -12.29 -5.27
CA ARG A 91 -1.99 -11.14 -4.85
C ARG A 91 -2.62 -9.80 -5.22
N THR A 92 -2.61 -8.89 -4.26
CA THR A 92 -2.88 -7.46 -4.49
C THR A 92 -1.82 -6.61 -3.80
N TRP A 93 -1.18 -5.71 -4.55
CA TRP A 93 -0.37 -4.66 -3.96
C TRP A 93 -1.26 -3.53 -3.47
N ILE A 94 -1.13 -3.17 -2.20
CA ILE A 94 -1.84 -2.06 -1.58
C ILE A 94 -0.82 -0.97 -1.28
N ILE A 95 -0.97 0.19 -1.92
CA ILE A 95 -0.10 1.36 -1.72
C ILE A 95 -0.90 2.43 -0.99
N THR A 96 -0.46 2.84 0.20
CA THR A 96 -1.24 3.74 1.06
C THR A 96 -0.43 4.96 1.48
N LYS A 97 -1.04 6.15 1.42
CA LYS A 97 -0.52 7.38 2.03
C LYS A 97 -0.74 7.33 3.53
N THR A 98 0.34 7.32 4.31
CA THR A 98 0.29 7.14 5.76
C THR A 98 0.31 8.45 6.54
N GLY A 99 0.68 9.57 5.90
CA GLY A 99 0.98 10.83 6.58
C GLY A 99 2.45 10.97 6.98
N SER A 100 3.25 9.91 6.82
CA SER A 100 4.70 9.90 7.05
C SER A 100 5.47 9.29 5.87
N GLY A 101 4.78 9.12 4.75
CA GLY A 101 5.30 8.53 3.52
C GLY A 101 4.28 7.61 2.85
N LEU A 102 4.78 6.60 2.16
CA LEU A 102 3.98 5.56 1.52
C LEU A 102 4.28 4.20 2.14
N SER A 103 3.24 3.42 2.43
CA SER A 103 3.36 2.00 2.70
C SER A 103 3.05 1.18 1.45
N LEU A 104 3.71 0.04 1.32
CA LEU A 104 3.38 -1.02 0.39
C LEU A 104 3.06 -2.28 1.19
N LYS A 105 1.91 -2.89 0.90
CA LYS A 105 1.49 -4.17 1.49
C LYS A 105 1.10 -5.15 0.39
N HIS A 106 1.38 -6.44 0.61
CA HIS A 106 1.00 -7.54 -0.27
C HIS A 106 -0.15 -8.28 0.40
N ASP A 107 -1.38 -8.00 -0.03
CA ASP A 107 -2.54 -8.80 0.37
C ASP A 107 -2.49 -10.12 -0.42
N HIS A 108 -2.34 -11.22 0.30
CA HIS A 108 -2.34 -12.58 -0.21
C HIS A 108 -3.54 -13.33 0.35
N ARG A 109 -4.29 -13.96 -0.55
CA ARG A 109 -5.49 -14.71 -0.18
C ARG A 109 -5.53 -16.08 -0.82
N HIS A 110 -6.24 -16.98 -0.16
CA HIS A 110 -6.65 -18.26 -0.71
C HIS A 110 -7.80 -18.09 -1.72
N LYS A 111 -8.09 -19.14 -2.49
CA LYS A 111 -9.15 -19.13 -3.54
C LYS A 111 -10.55 -18.83 -3.00
N ASP A 112 -10.81 -19.21 -1.76
CA ASP A 112 -12.07 -18.91 -1.07
C ASP A 112 -12.15 -17.46 -0.55
N GLY A 113 -11.07 -16.69 -0.71
CA GLY A 113 -10.95 -15.30 -0.31
C GLY A 113 -10.51 -15.08 1.14
N SER A 114 -10.21 -16.15 1.89
CA SER A 114 -9.60 -16.05 3.22
C SER A 114 -8.12 -15.65 3.13
N ASP A 115 -7.61 -15.04 4.21
CA ASP A 115 -6.24 -14.56 4.28
C ASP A 115 -5.22 -15.71 4.27
N ASP A 116 -4.18 -15.58 3.45
CA ASP A 116 -3.01 -16.46 3.53
C ASP A 116 -2.19 -16.11 4.78
N VAL A 117 -1.53 -17.11 5.38
CA VAL A 117 -0.66 -16.88 6.54
C VAL A 117 0.47 -15.87 6.23
N SER A 118 0.89 -15.78 4.98
CA SER A 118 1.85 -14.80 4.46
C SER A 118 1.13 -13.66 3.72
N THR A 119 0.23 -12.96 4.42
CA THR A 119 -0.45 -11.76 3.92
C THR A 119 0.04 -10.49 4.63
N MET A 120 -0.28 -9.33 4.07
CA MET A 120 0.01 -7.99 4.59
C MET A 120 1.49 -7.73 4.93
N TYR A 121 2.40 -8.48 4.33
CA TYR A 121 3.83 -8.18 4.37
C TYR A 121 4.17 -7.08 3.36
N GLY A 122 5.26 -6.37 3.59
CA GLY A 122 5.71 -5.28 2.73
C GLY A 122 6.60 -4.32 3.50
N GLY A 123 6.51 -3.04 3.16
CA GLY A 123 7.45 -2.04 3.65
C GLY A 123 6.89 -0.63 3.69
N HIS A 124 7.72 0.29 4.15
CA HIS A 124 7.41 1.71 4.22
C HIS A 124 8.58 2.52 3.65
N THR A 125 8.29 3.61 2.96
CA THR A 125 9.33 4.54 2.51
C THR A 125 10.11 5.08 3.70
N VAL A 126 11.44 5.16 3.59
CA VAL A 126 12.33 5.72 4.63
C VAL A 126 12.91 7.08 4.26
N ASP A 127 12.75 7.48 2.99
CA ASP A 127 13.20 8.74 2.43
C ASP A 127 12.17 9.26 1.41
N ALA A 128 12.51 10.37 0.76
CA ALA A 128 11.61 11.03 -0.17
C ALA A 128 11.39 10.26 -1.50
N GLY A 129 12.33 9.38 -1.86
CA GLY A 129 12.40 8.76 -3.19
C GLY A 129 12.28 9.78 -4.33
N TYR A 130 11.65 9.36 -5.41
CA TYR A 130 11.45 10.17 -6.61
C TYR A 130 10.00 10.10 -7.09
N ALA A 131 9.59 11.04 -7.94
CA ALA A 131 8.27 11.04 -8.57
C ALA A 131 7.99 9.79 -9.43
N THR A 132 9.02 9.09 -9.88
CA THR A 132 8.91 7.90 -10.74
C THR A 132 9.42 6.64 -10.08
N MET A 133 9.89 6.70 -8.82
CA MET A 133 10.46 5.56 -8.12
C MET A 133 10.31 5.70 -6.61
N GLN A 134 9.83 4.64 -5.96
CA GLN A 134 9.84 4.52 -4.50
C GLN A 134 10.43 3.17 -4.07
N SER A 135 11.06 3.17 -2.90
CA SER A 135 11.62 1.98 -2.25
C SER A 135 10.93 1.74 -0.92
N PHE A 136 10.62 0.48 -0.64
CA PHE A 136 9.92 0.01 0.55
C PHE A 136 10.75 -1.10 1.18
N PRO A 137 11.74 -0.77 2.04
CA PRO A 137 12.40 -1.76 2.87
C PRO A 137 11.39 -2.47 3.78
N ALA A 138 11.61 -3.75 4.08
CA ALA A 138 10.72 -4.52 4.93
C ALA A 138 10.46 -3.84 6.27
N ASP A 139 9.18 -3.65 6.58
CA ASP A 139 8.75 -3.12 7.86
C ASP A 139 8.88 -4.18 8.97
N GLN A 140 8.71 -3.73 10.23
CA GLN A 140 8.94 -4.60 11.38
C GLN A 140 8.00 -5.80 11.40
N TYR A 141 6.70 -5.59 11.10
CA TYR A 141 5.72 -6.68 10.98
C TYR A 141 6.18 -7.75 9.98
N SER A 142 6.64 -7.32 8.81
CA SER A 142 7.06 -8.24 7.75
C SER A 142 8.30 -9.03 8.15
N LYS A 143 9.26 -8.39 8.83
CA LYS A 143 10.45 -9.07 9.34
C LYS A 143 10.11 -10.15 10.34
N GLU A 144 9.24 -9.85 11.31
CA GLU A 144 8.77 -10.81 12.30
C GLU A 144 8.03 -11.97 11.65
N LEU A 145 7.11 -11.66 10.72
CA LEU A 145 6.38 -12.68 9.96
C LEU A 145 7.35 -13.60 9.19
N PHE A 146 8.35 -13.06 8.51
CA PHE A 146 9.31 -13.86 7.75
C PHE A 146 10.17 -14.77 8.63
N VAL A 147 10.57 -14.30 9.81
CA VAL A 147 11.29 -15.14 10.78
C VAL A 147 10.37 -16.26 11.28
N GLN A 148 9.12 -15.94 11.64
CA GLN A 148 8.14 -16.93 12.10
C GLN A 148 7.81 -17.98 11.03
N GLN A 149 7.76 -17.58 9.76
CA GLN A 149 7.49 -18.46 8.62
C GLN A 149 8.73 -19.24 8.12
N GLY A 150 9.87 -19.13 8.81
CA GLY A 150 11.08 -19.88 8.45
C GLY A 150 11.80 -19.38 7.20
N ILE A 151 11.59 -18.13 6.80
CA ILE A 151 12.23 -17.49 5.64
C ILE A 151 13.01 -16.21 6.03
N PRO A 152 13.94 -16.28 7.00
CA PRO A 152 14.60 -15.10 7.58
C PRO A 152 15.40 -14.27 6.57
N GLN A 153 15.86 -14.85 5.46
CA GLN A 153 16.50 -14.10 4.36
C GLN A 153 15.62 -12.97 3.81
N SER A 154 14.29 -13.09 3.92
CA SER A 154 13.34 -12.08 3.47
C SER A 154 13.29 -10.83 4.37
N VAL A 155 13.90 -10.87 5.56
CA VAL A 155 14.06 -9.69 6.45
C VAL A 155 14.80 -8.55 5.76
N GLY A 156 15.72 -8.88 4.84
CA GLY A 156 16.47 -7.91 4.03
C GLY A 156 15.76 -7.47 2.75
N ASN A 157 14.51 -7.86 2.52
CA ASN A 157 13.77 -7.47 1.33
C ASN A 157 13.58 -5.95 1.28
N THR A 158 13.87 -5.38 0.11
CA THR A 158 13.38 -4.07 -0.32
C THR A 158 12.58 -4.26 -1.58
N TRP A 159 11.33 -3.82 -1.56
CA TRP A 159 10.51 -3.71 -2.76
C TRP A 159 10.71 -2.35 -3.38
N GLN A 160 10.80 -2.29 -4.70
CA GLN A 160 10.88 -1.05 -5.43
C GLN A 160 9.83 -1.06 -6.53
N MET A 161 9.18 0.07 -6.70
CA MET A 161 8.20 0.28 -7.77
C MET A 161 8.63 1.47 -8.59
N TYR A 162 8.67 1.29 -9.92
CA TYR A 162 8.96 2.36 -10.88
C TYR A 162 7.74 2.63 -11.74
N ILE A 163 7.50 3.91 -12.06
CA ILE A 163 6.44 4.35 -12.95
C ILE A 163 7.00 5.40 -13.91
N TYR A 164 7.15 4.98 -15.17
CA TYR A 164 7.56 5.82 -16.29
C TYR A 164 6.44 5.86 -17.33
N PRO A 165 6.47 6.77 -18.34
CA PRO A 165 5.35 6.94 -19.27
C PRO A 165 4.89 5.65 -19.96
N GLU A 166 5.81 4.74 -20.26
CA GLU A 166 5.55 3.53 -21.05
C GLU A 166 5.70 2.24 -20.23
N GLN A 167 6.20 2.31 -18.99
CA GLN A 167 6.53 1.12 -18.22
C GLN A 167 6.27 1.30 -16.72
N PHE A 168 5.62 0.30 -16.13
CA PHE A 168 5.61 0.08 -14.70
C PHE A 168 6.53 -1.08 -14.35
N THR A 169 7.31 -0.95 -13.29
CA THR A 169 8.21 -2.00 -12.81
C THR A 169 7.91 -2.33 -11.37
N TYR A 170 7.82 -3.62 -11.07
CA TYR A 170 7.94 -4.14 -9.71
C TYR A 170 9.27 -4.88 -9.57
N ARG A 171 10.05 -4.53 -8.55
CA ARG A 171 11.34 -5.14 -8.26
C ARG A 171 11.41 -5.55 -6.79
N LEU A 172 11.92 -6.75 -6.53
CA LEU A 172 12.31 -7.21 -5.21
C LEU A 172 13.83 -7.37 -5.20
N VAL A 173 14.50 -6.75 -4.23
CA VAL A 173 15.94 -6.89 -4.02
C VAL A 173 16.25 -7.22 -2.56
N ARG A 174 17.20 -8.11 -2.34
CA ARG A 174 17.89 -8.34 -1.06
C ARG A 174 19.30 -8.88 -1.35
N GLN A 175 20.09 -9.16 -0.31
CA GLN A 175 21.41 -9.76 -0.46
C GLN A 175 21.35 -11.04 -1.32
N GLY A 176 22.04 -11.04 -2.46
CA GLY A 176 22.10 -12.18 -3.37
C GLY A 176 20.85 -12.47 -4.21
N ARG A 177 19.77 -11.70 -4.08
CA ARG A 177 18.51 -11.94 -4.81
C ARG A 177 17.96 -10.67 -5.44
N GLU A 178 17.63 -10.75 -6.72
CA GLU A 178 16.90 -9.74 -7.48
C GLU A 178 15.86 -10.39 -8.38
N PHE A 179 14.62 -9.96 -8.24
CA PHE A 179 13.48 -10.31 -9.09
C PHE A 179 12.86 -9.04 -9.65
N ARG A 180 12.52 -9.03 -10.94
CA ARG A 180 11.92 -7.87 -11.60
C ARG A 180 10.88 -8.28 -12.64
N VAL A 181 9.73 -7.61 -12.59
CA VAL A 181 8.67 -7.69 -13.60
C VAL A 181 8.42 -6.29 -14.17
N ASP A 182 8.45 -6.19 -15.49
CA ASP A 182 8.13 -4.97 -16.23
C ASP A 182 6.81 -5.15 -16.97
N PHE A 183 5.93 -4.16 -16.87
CA PHE A 183 4.60 -4.10 -17.49
C PHE A 183 4.57 -2.99 -18.54
N ASP A 184 4.08 -3.31 -19.74
CA ASP A 184 3.97 -2.37 -20.86
C ASP A 184 2.72 -1.49 -20.68
N LEU A 185 2.91 -0.21 -20.38
CA LEU A 185 1.82 0.74 -20.15
C LEU A 185 1.25 1.35 -21.44
N THR A 186 1.90 1.10 -22.58
CA THR A 186 1.45 1.60 -23.89
C THR A 186 0.27 0.80 -24.44
N GLN A 187 0.10 -0.44 -23.97
CA GLN A 187 -0.90 -1.38 -24.46
C GLN A 187 -1.82 -1.87 -23.32
N PRO A 188 -2.85 -1.10 -22.95
CA PRO A 188 -3.84 -1.56 -21.98
C PRO A 188 -4.58 -2.79 -22.52
N ILE A 189 -4.78 -3.79 -21.66
CA ILE A 189 -5.54 -4.99 -21.97
C ILE A 189 -6.88 -4.99 -21.22
N THR A 190 -7.79 -5.87 -21.62
CA THR A 190 -9.01 -6.13 -20.85
C THR A 190 -8.63 -6.59 -19.43
N PRO A 191 -9.12 -5.92 -18.37
CA PRO A 191 -8.85 -6.34 -17.01
C PRO A 191 -9.31 -7.78 -16.76
N PRO A 192 -8.54 -8.58 -16.00
CA PRO A 192 -8.98 -9.90 -15.57
C PRO A 192 -10.13 -9.78 -14.58
N LYS A 193 -10.71 -10.92 -14.17
CA LYS A 193 -11.66 -10.98 -13.06
C LYS A 193 -11.05 -10.38 -11.79
N ALA A 194 -11.90 -9.99 -10.84
CA ALA A 194 -11.42 -9.55 -9.54
C ALA A 194 -10.47 -10.58 -8.89
N PRO A 195 -9.44 -10.12 -8.15
CA PRO A 195 -8.63 -11.03 -7.34
C PRO A 195 -9.48 -11.74 -6.29
N TRP A 196 -8.99 -12.89 -5.81
CA TRP A 196 -9.73 -13.70 -4.84
C TRP A 196 -10.06 -12.89 -3.58
N GLY A 197 -11.26 -13.05 -3.05
CA GLY A 197 -11.74 -12.32 -1.87
C GLY A 197 -12.24 -10.89 -2.12
N TYR A 198 -12.11 -10.34 -3.33
CA TYR A 198 -12.64 -9.03 -3.68
C TYR A 198 -13.91 -9.15 -4.53
N LYS A 199 -14.88 -8.28 -4.27
CA LYS A 199 -16.09 -8.13 -5.10
C LYS A 199 -15.94 -6.90 -5.99
N ASP A 200 -16.58 -6.95 -7.15
CA ASP A 200 -16.69 -5.82 -8.08
C ASP A 200 -17.46 -4.65 -7.48
#